data_AF-A0AAP3H3K6-F1
#
_entry.id   AF-A0AAP3H3K6-F1
#
_cell.length_a   1.000
_cell.length_b   1.000
_cell.length_c   1.000
_cell.angle_alpha   90.00
_cell.angle_beta   90.00
_cell.angle_gamma   90.00
#
_symmetry.space_group_name_H-M   'P 1'
#
loop_
_entity.id
_entity.type
_entity.pdbx_description
1 polymer ?
#
loop_
_entity_poly.entity_id
_entity_poly.type
_entity_poly.pdbx_seq_one_letter_code
_entity_poly.pdbx_strand_id
1 'polypeptide(L)' 'MREVQAVLGAQRGRDVVFCGHGAVGTLLYCALAGEAISRRWDQTGGGHYFSFDPEHMTPETHWQALETLWR' A
#
# COMPACT_ATOMS: atom_id res chain seq x y z
N MET A 1 -3.90 4.29 -10.22
CA MET A 1 -3.48 5.13 -9.07
C MET A 1 -4.36 6.35 -8.80
N ARG A 2 -5.28 6.74 -9.71
CA ARG A 2 -6.10 7.96 -9.57
C ARG A 2 -6.79 8.12 -8.21
N GLU A 3 -7.51 7.10 -7.74
CA GLU A 3 -8.27 7.20 -6.49
C GLU A 3 -7.37 7.37 -5.26
N VAL A 4 -6.22 6.69 -5.23
CA VAL A 4 -5.21 6.84 -4.17
C VAL A 4 -4.71 8.29 -4.14
N GLN A 5 -4.34 8.84 -5.29
CA GLN A 5 -3.87 10.23 -5.40
C GLN A 5 -4.94 11.25 -5.00
N ALA A 6 -6.20 11.01 -5.35
CA ALA A 6 -7.31 11.89 -4.98
C ALA A 6 -7.50 11.94 -3.45
N VAL A 7 -7.46 10.79 -2.78
CA VAL A 7 -7.57 10.71 -1.31
C VAL A 7 -6.36 11.37 -0.64
N LEU A 8 -5.14 11.08 -1.08
CA LEU A 8 -3.93 11.70 -0.51
C LEU A 8 -3.93 13.23 -0.68
N GLY A 9 -4.40 13.72 -1.84
CA GLY A 9 -4.55 15.16 -2.08
C GLY A 9 -5.60 15.82 -1.18
N ALA A 10 -6.69 15.13 -0.88
CA ALA A 10 -7.76 15.62 -0.01
C ALA A 10 -7.42 15.55 1.49
N GLN A 11 -6.52 14.66 1.89
CA GLN A 11 -6.17 14.38 3.29
C GLN A 11 -4.76 14.85 3.66
N ARG A 12 -4.25 15.91 3.01
CA ARG A 12 -2.91 16.46 3.29
C ARG A 12 -2.70 16.74 4.79
N GLY A 13 -1.57 16.27 5.31
CA GLY A 13 -1.17 16.44 6.71
C GLY A 13 -1.92 15.53 7.70
N ARG A 14 -2.63 14.51 7.22
CA ARG A 14 -3.29 13.49 8.05
C ARG A 14 -2.75 12.11 7.73
N ASP A 15 -2.80 11.23 8.72
CA ASP A 15 -2.54 9.80 8.52
C ASP A 15 -3.70 9.17 7.75
N VAL A 16 -3.37 8.40 6.70
CA VAL A 16 -4.35 7.76 5.81
C VAL A 16 -4.07 6.27 5.75
N VAL A 17 -5.13 5.46 5.92
CA VAL A 17 -5.10 4.01 5.68
C VAL A 17 -6.09 3.67 4.57
N PHE A 18 -5.60 2.94 3.56
CA PHE A 18 -6.45 2.35 2.53
C PHE A 18 -6.77 0.90 2.91
N CYS A 19 -8.03 0.63 3.28
CA CYS A 19 -8.50 -0.71 3.64
C CYS A 19 -9.17 -1.40 2.45
N GLY A 20 -8.76 -2.62 2.13
CA GLY A 20 -9.30 -3.35 0.99
C GLY A 20 -8.84 -4.81 0.91
N HIS A 21 -8.84 -5.35 -0.31
CA HIS A 21 -8.48 -6.75 -0.56
C HIS A 21 -7.02 -6.89 -0.99
N GLY A 22 -6.38 -7.99 -0.60
CA GLY A 22 -4.96 -8.21 -0.87
C GLY A 22 -4.57 -8.25 -2.34
N ALA A 23 -5.43 -8.80 -3.21
CA ALA A 23 -5.15 -8.86 -4.64
C ALA A 23 -5.01 -7.46 -5.26
N VAL A 24 -5.96 -6.56 -4.98
CA VAL A 24 -5.89 -5.17 -5.48
C VAL A 24 -4.82 -4.35 -4.75
N GLY A 25 -4.56 -4.64 -3.47
CA GLY A 25 -3.42 -4.08 -2.73
C GLY A 25 -2.08 -4.48 -3.36
N THR A 26 -1.98 -5.70 -3.90
CA THR A 26 -0.76 -6.17 -4.58
C THR A 26 -0.57 -5.49 -5.92
N LEU A 27 -1.66 -5.21 -6.67
CA LEU A 27 -1.59 -4.39 -7.88
C LEU A 27 -1.11 -2.97 -7.56
N LEU A 28 -1.61 -2.39 -6.46
CA LEU A 28 -1.16 -1.11 -5.96
C LEU A 28 0.35 -1.15 -5.63
N TYR A 29 0.80 -2.17 -4.89
CA TYR A 29 2.21 -2.36 -4.56
C TYR A 29 3.09 -2.44 -5.82
N CYS A 30 2.72 -3.26 -6.82
CA CYS A 30 3.47 -3.38 -8.06
C CYS A 30 3.59 -2.03 -8.80
N ALA A 31 2.50 -1.27 -8.85
CA ALA A 31 2.47 0.04 -9.48
C ALA A 31 3.38 1.06 -8.76
N LEU A 32 3.41 1.05 -7.42
CA LEU A 32 4.29 1.89 -6.62
C LEU A 32 5.77 1.46 -6.76
N ALA A 33 6.02 0.15 -6.79
CA ALA A 33 7.37 -0.41 -6.90
C ALA A 33 7.99 -0.30 -8.30
N GLY A 34 7.20 0.06 -9.33
CA GLY A 34 7.63 0.03 -10.72
C GLY A 34 7.85 -1.40 -11.25
N GLU A 35 7.17 -2.38 -10.65
CA GLU A 35 7.38 -3.80 -10.90
C GLU A 35 6.30 -4.38 -11.82
N ALA A 36 6.66 -5.42 -12.58
CA ALA A 36 5.69 -6.18 -13.34
C ALA A 36 4.68 -6.86 -12.39
N ILE A 37 3.41 -6.86 -12.79
CA ILE A 37 2.34 -7.52 -12.03
C ILE A 37 2.69 -9.01 -11.87
N SER A 38 2.83 -9.44 -10.62
CA SER A 38 3.21 -10.81 -10.29
C SER A 38 2.75 -11.17 -8.88
N ARG A 39 2.34 -12.43 -8.69
CA ARG A 39 1.93 -12.97 -7.39
C ARG A 39 3.07 -13.11 -6.39
N ARG A 40 4.32 -12.91 -6.81
CA ARG A 40 5.47 -12.86 -5.89
C ARG A 40 5.36 -11.73 -4.86
N TRP A 41 4.57 -10.72 -5.17
CA TRP A 41 4.30 -9.56 -4.33
C TRP A 41 3.03 -9.69 -3.50
N ASP A 42 2.34 -10.84 -3.55
CA ASP A 42 1.12 -11.08 -2.80
C ASP A 42 1.40 -10.97 -1.29
N GLN A 43 0.42 -10.45 -0.54
CA GLN A 43 0.40 -10.64 0.92
C GLN A 43 0.25 -12.14 1.24
N THR A 44 0.86 -12.58 2.35
CA THR A 44 0.89 -13.99 2.75
C THR A 44 -0.32 -14.43 3.58
N GLY A 45 -1.14 -13.49 4.07
CA GLY A 45 -2.37 -13.75 4.83
C GLY A 45 -3.30 -12.54 4.89
N GLY A 46 -4.45 -12.66 5.55
CA GLY A 46 -5.35 -11.52 5.82
C GLY A 46 -4.74 -10.54 6.82
N GLY A 47 -5.26 -9.31 6.89
CA GLY A 47 -4.85 -8.33 7.90
C GLY A 47 -3.39 -7.90 7.78
N HIS A 48 -2.87 -7.72 6.56
CA HIS A 48 -1.54 -7.18 6.31
C HIS A 48 -1.62 -5.74 5.80
N TYR A 49 -0.55 -4.99 5.96
CA TYR A 49 -0.36 -3.64 5.43
C TYR A 49 1.03 -3.50 4.81
N PHE A 50 1.21 -2.49 3.98
CA PHE A 50 2.51 -1.92 3.65
C PHE A 50 2.37 -0.39 3.70
N SER A 51 3.48 0.31 3.93
CA SER A 51 3.58 1.76 3.87
C SER A 51 4.27 2.20 2.58
N PHE A 52 3.94 3.40 2.12
CA PHE A 52 4.54 4.01 0.94
C PHE A 52 4.60 5.52 1.10
N ASP A 53 5.60 6.13 0.48
CA ASP A 53 5.79 7.57 0.47
C ASP A 53 4.67 8.23 -0.38
N PRO A 54 3.83 9.11 0.19
CA PRO A 54 2.74 9.74 -0.54
C PRO A 54 3.18 10.84 -1.51
N GLU A 55 4.42 11.35 -1.40
CA GLU A 55 5.01 12.33 -2.32
C GLU A 55 5.68 11.63 -3.52
N HIS A 56 6.51 10.61 -3.24
CA HIS A 56 7.25 9.89 -4.27
C HIS A 56 6.50 8.69 -4.86
N MET A 57 5.40 8.27 -4.23
CA MET A 57 4.58 7.13 -4.62
C MET A 57 5.40 5.82 -4.72
N THR A 58 6.28 5.60 -3.75
CA THR A 58 7.17 4.42 -3.67
C THR A 58 6.95 3.64 -2.37
N PRO A 59 6.93 2.30 -2.38
CA PRO A 59 6.80 1.52 -1.15
C PRO A 59 8.00 1.74 -0.24
N GLU A 60 7.76 1.91 1.04
CA GLU A 60 8.81 1.98 2.06
C GLU A 60 9.02 0.61 2.71
N THR A 61 7.96 -0.19 2.76
CA THR A 61 7.94 -1.52 3.35
C THR A 61 7.29 -2.52 2.42
N HIS A 62 7.54 -3.81 2.64
CA HIS A 62 6.73 -4.89 2.08
C HIS A 62 5.54 -5.20 2.99
N TRP A 63 4.62 -6.06 2.55
CA TRP A 63 3.55 -6.60 3.38
C TRP A 63 4.04 -7.10 4.73
N GLN A 64 3.44 -6.57 5.79
CA GLN A 64 3.64 -6.96 7.17
C GLN A 64 2.29 -7.15 7.84
N ALA A 65 2.23 -8.02 8.85
CA ALA A 65 1.02 -8.25 9.59
C ALA A 65 0.63 -6.96 10.34
N LEU A 66 -0.64 -6.54 10.26
CA LEU A 66 -1.12 -5.26 10.80
C LEU A 66 -0.81 -5.12 12.29
N GLU A 67 -0.74 -6.25 13.01
CA GLU A 67 -0.41 -6.28 14.43
C GLU A 67 0.99 -5.76 14.81
N THR A 68 1.83 -5.52 13.79
CA THR A 68 3.19 -5.00 13.95
C THR A 68 3.28 -3.48 13.87
N LEU A 69 2.19 -2.79 13.47
CA LEU A 69 2.19 -1.34 13.21
C LEU A 69 2.51 -0.48 14.45
N TRP A 70 2.28 -1.02 15.65
CA TRP A 70 2.46 -0.29 16.93
C TRP A 70 3.55 -0.92 17.81
N ARG A 71 4.39 -1.77 17.22
CA ARG A 71 5.57 -2.34 17.89
C ARG A 71 6.78 -1.47 17.61
#